data_AF-A0A4Y2GXG5-F1
#
_entry.id   AF-A0A4Y2GXG5-F1
#
_cell.length_a   1.000
_cell.length_b   1.000
_cell.length_c   1.000
_cell.angle_alpha   90.00
_cell.angle_beta   90.00
_cell.angle_gamma   90.00
#
_symmetry.space_group_name_H-M   'P 1'
#
loop_
_entity.id
_entity.type
_entity.pdbx_description
1 polymer ?
#
loop_
_entity_poly.entity_id
_entity_poly.type
_entity_poly.pdbx_seq_one_letter_code
_entity_poly.pdbx_strand_id
1 'polypeptide(L)'
;MLVENLKEQSLINQRRAYDGIKSLGGVENVSITKKMLLAVRGAKHRYREDLVRKKEYLDKKASKTQEKRKLENELQQLYNQKKKIRLEKEKEETEFEVKIQILEEKRKSLL
;
A
#
# COMPACT_ATOMS: atom_id res chain seq x y z
N MET A 1 -6.33 9.93 -34.84
CA MET A 1 -5.04 10.26 -34.21
C MET A 1 -5.15 9.95 -32.73
N LEU A 2 -4.48 8.90 -32.25
CA LEU A 2 -4.35 8.61 -30.82
C LEU A 2 -3.24 9.52 -30.30
N VAL A 3 -3.54 10.41 -29.36
CA VAL A 3 -2.52 11.24 -28.72
C VAL A 3 -1.84 10.40 -27.64
N GLU A 4 -0.51 10.23 -27.72
CA GLU A 4 0.30 9.36 -26.84
C GLU A 4 0.11 9.59 -25.34
N ASN A 5 -0.32 10.80 -24.94
CA ASN A 5 -0.49 11.19 -23.52
C ASN A 5 -1.92 11.01 -22.97
N LEU A 6 -2.84 10.34 -23.69
CA LEU A 6 -4.19 10.12 -23.17
C LEU A 6 -4.21 9.00 -22.13
N LYS A 7 -4.69 9.32 -20.93
CA LYS A 7 -5.02 8.31 -19.91
C LYS A 7 -6.08 7.34 -20.45
N GLU A 8 -5.94 6.06 -20.16
CA GLU A 8 -6.85 4.98 -20.62
C GLU A 8 -8.34 5.31 -20.43
N GLN A 9 -8.73 5.83 -19.26
CA GLN A 9 -10.09 6.29 -18.97
C GLN A 9 -10.59 7.37 -19.94
N SER A 10 -9.73 8.31 -20.32
CA SER A 10 -10.07 9.36 -21.29
C SER A 10 -10.33 8.75 -22.67
N LEU A 11 -9.54 7.76 -23.07
CA LEU A 11 -9.72 7.05 -24.34
C LEU A 11 -11.03 6.24 -24.35
N ILE A 12 -11.32 5.51 -23.28
CA ILE A 12 -12.59 4.76 -23.11
C ILE A 12 -13.78 5.71 -23.24
N ASN A 13 -13.73 6.88 -22.60
CA ASN A 13 -14.82 7.85 -22.64
C ASN A 13 -15.00 8.47 -24.03
N GLN A 14 -13.91 8.77 -24.74
CA GLN A 14 -13.99 9.23 -26.13
C GLN A 14 -14.61 8.17 -27.04
N ARG A 15 -14.23 6.90 -26.86
CA ARG A 15 -14.77 5.79 -27.65
C ARG A 15 -16.26 5.59 -27.41
N ARG A 16 -16.70 5.62 -26.14
CA ARG A 16 -18.12 5.58 -25.79
C ARG A 16 -18.91 6.71 -26.45
N ALA A 17 -18.37 7.93 -26.47
CA ALA A 17 -19.01 9.07 -27.12
C ALA A 17 -19.10 8.86 -28.64
N TYR A 18 -18.01 8.41 -29.27
CA TYR A 18 -17.98 8.11 -30.71
C TYR A 18 -18.98 7.02 -31.09
N ASP A 19 -18.99 5.89 -30.37
CA ASP A 19 -19.87 4.76 -30.66
C ASP A 19 -21.35 5.16 -30.52
N GLY A 20 -21.68 6.00 -29.51
CA GLY A 20 -23.02 6.54 -29.34
C GLY A 20 -23.45 7.53 -30.45
N ILE A 21 -22.53 8.35 -30.97
CA ILE A 21 -22.82 9.24 -32.10
C ILE A 21 -22.98 8.42 -33.38
N LYS A 22 -22.12 7.41 -33.57
CA LYS A 22 -22.15 6.53 -34.74
C LYS A 22 -23.43 5.73 -34.82
N SER A 23 -23.93 5.21 -33.69
CA SER A 23 -25.20 4.46 -33.66
C SER A 23 -26.41 5.31 -34.04
N LEU A 24 -26.34 6.63 -33.83
CA LEU A 24 -27.36 7.59 -34.25
C LEU A 24 -27.23 8.00 -35.72
N GLY A 25 -26.24 7.49 -36.45
CA GLY A 25 -26.04 7.81 -37.87
C GLY A 25 -25.32 9.14 -38.13
N GLY A 26 -24.73 9.75 -37.10
CA GLY A 26 -23.96 10.99 -37.23
C GLY A 26 -24.34 12.05 -36.19
N VAL A 27 -23.56 13.13 -36.16
CA VAL A 27 -23.73 14.22 -35.18
C VAL A 27 -25.03 14.98 -35.40
N GLU A 28 -25.50 15.09 -36.65
CA GLU A 28 -26.73 15.81 -37.01
C GLU A 28 -27.98 15.18 -36.39
N ASN A 29 -27.95 13.87 -36.13
CA ASN A 29 -29.06 13.11 -35.55
C ASN A 29 -29.05 13.13 -34.01
N VAL A 30 -28.07 13.82 -33.39
CA VAL A 30 -27.96 13.90 -31.92
C VAL A 30 -28.83 15.04 -31.41
N SER A 31 -29.99 14.69 -30.85
CA SER A 31 -30.84 15.67 -30.16
C SER A 31 -30.20 16.13 -28.84
N ILE A 32 -29.93 17.43 -28.73
CA ILE A 32 -29.39 18.02 -27.49
C ILE A 32 -30.51 18.12 -26.45
N THR A 33 -30.45 17.26 -25.44
CA THR A 33 -31.43 17.25 -24.35
C THR A 33 -31.05 18.19 -23.22
N LYS A 34 -32.05 18.65 -22.45
CA LYS A 34 -31.83 19.44 -21.22
C LYS A 34 -30.91 18.75 -20.21
N LYS A 35 -30.96 17.42 -20.14
CA LYS A 35 -30.07 16.61 -19.27
C LYS A 35 -28.60 16.75 -19.67
N MET A 36 -28.30 16.77 -20.98
CA MET A 36 -26.94 16.96 -21.47
C MET A 36 -26.40 18.34 -21.09
N LEU A 37 -27.21 19.39 -21.25
CA LEU A 37 -26.83 20.76 -20.85
C LEU A 37 -26.51 20.84 -19.35
N LEU A 38 -27.35 20.24 -18.50
CA LEU A 38 -27.11 20.17 -17.06
C LEU A 38 -25.85 19.36 -16.71
N ALA A 39 -25.61 18.24 -17.40
CA ALA A 39 -24.42 17.45 -17.23
C ALA A 39 -23.16 18.25 -17.59
N VAL A 40 -23.16 18.98 -18.71
CA VAL A 40 -22.00 19.78 -19.14
C VAL A 40 -21.71 20.95 -18.19
N ARG A 41 -22.76 21.63 -17.69
CA ARG A 41 -22.63 22.84 -16.85
C ARG A 41 -21.70 22.64 -15.63
N GLY A 42 -21.73 21.46 -15.02
CA GLY A 42 -20.89 21.12 -13.86
C GLY A 42 -19.64 20.29 -14.17
N ALA A 43 -19.40 19.91 -15.42
CA ALA A 43 -18.38 18.92 -15.77
C ALA A 43 -16.96 19.36 -15.37
N LYS A 44 -16.62 20.64 -15.59
CA LYS A 44 -15.31 21.19 -15.21
C LYS A 44 -15.07 21.16 -13.70
N HIS A 45 -16.10 21.46 -12.92
CA HIS A 45 -16.00 21.44 -11.46
C HIS A 45 -15.82 20.01 -10.95
N ARG A 46 -16.68 19.07 -11.38
CA ARG A 46 -16.58 17.65 -11.00
C ARG A 46 -15.25 17.03 -11.39
N TYR A 47 -14.70 17.40 -12.56
CA TYR A 47 -13.37 16.95 -12.97
C TYR A 47 -12.29 17.42 -11.99
N ARG A 48 -12.33 18.68 -11.56
CA ARG A 48 -11.37 19.21 -10.56
C ARG A 48 -11.52 18.52 -9.22
N GLU A 49 -12.76 18.33 -8.74
CA GLU A 49 -13.02 17.60 -7.49
C GLU A 49 -12.49 16.16 -7.55
N ASP A 50 -12.69 15.47 -8.67
CA ASP A 50 -12.20 14.10 -8.86
C ASP A 50 -10.67 14.03 -8.86
N LEU A 51 -9.99 15.01 -9.49
CA LEU A 51 -8.54 15.11 -9.43
C LEU A 51 -8.02 15.29 -8.00
N VAL A 52 -8.68 16.13 -7.19
CA VAL A 52 -8.31 16.33 -5.78
C VAL A 52 -8.52 15.05 -4.98
N ARG A 53 -9.69 14.42 -5.09
CA ARG A 53 -10.00 13.15 -4.40
C ARG A 53 -9.02 12.05 -4.78
N LYS A 54 -8.65 11.95 -6.05
CA LYS A 54 -7.68 10.96 -6.53
C LYS A 54 -6.31 11.19 -5.93
N LYS A 55 -5.87 12.45 -5.82
CA LYS A 55 -4.60 12.80 -5.18
C LYS A 55 -4.63 12.40 -3.69
N GLU A 56 -5.65 12.81 -2.96
CA GLU A 56 -5.81 12.48 -1.54
C GLU A 56 -5.84 10.96 -1.29
N TYR A 57 -6.50 10.19 -2.16
CA TYR A 57 -6.52 8.74 -2.07
C TYR A 57 -5.13 8.13 -2.25
N LEU A 58 -4.36 8.61 -3.22
CA LEU A 58 -2.99 8.15 -3.46
C LEU A 58 -2.07 8.50 -2.28
N ASP A 59 -2.19 9.71 -1.75
CA ASP A 59 -1.40 10.17 -0.60
C ASP A 59 -1.71 9.32 0.64
N LYS A 60 -2.99 9.06 0.93
CA LYS A 60 -3.42 8.16 2.01
C LYS A 60 -2.90 6.73 1.81
N LYS A 61 -2.90 6.22 0.58
CA LYS A 61 -2.39 4.88 0.27
C LYS A 61 -0.88 4.80 0.47
N ALA A 62 -0.13 5.83 0.06
CA ALA A 62 1.30 5.92 0.25
C ALA A 62 1.66 5.98 1.75
N SER A 63 0.97 6.84 2.52
CA SER A 63 1.14 6.95 3.98
C SER A 63 0.89 5.60 4.69
N LYS A 64 -0.23 4.92 4.40
CA LYS A 64 -0.50 3.58 4.97
C LYS A 64 0.59 2.56 4.65
N THR A 65 1.11 2.59 3.43
CA THR A 65 2.18 1.67 3.01
C THR A 65 3.48 1.97 3.75
N GLN A 66 3.79 3.24 3.98
CA GLN A 66 4.97 3.65 4.74
C GLN A 66 4.85 3.28 6.21
N GLU A 67 3.68 3.49 6.82
CA GLU A 67 3.41 3.08 8.21
C GLU A 67 3.53 1.57 8.38
N LYS A 68 2.97 0.78 7.46
CA LYS A 68 3.09 -0.68 7.48
C LYS A 68 4.55 -1.12 7.45
N ARG A 69 5.38 -0.53 6.58
CA ARG A 69 6.82 -0.83 6.51
C ARG A 69 7.57 -0.46 7.80
N LYS A 70 7.21 0.66 8.43
CA LYS A 70 7.81 1.05 9.72
C LYS A 70 7.49 0.03 10.81
N LEU A 71 6.23 -0.39 10.92
CA LEU A 71 5.78 -1.40 11.88
C LEU A 71 6.45 -2.77 11.63
N GLU A 72 6.56 -3.20 10.37
CA GLU A 72 7.27 -4.45 10.02
C GLU A 72 8.74 -4.40 10.44
N ASN A 73 9.42 -3.27 10.23
CA ASN A 73 10.81 -3.07 10.65
C ASN A 73 10.96 -3.08 12.18
N GLU A 74 10.08 -2.40 12.90
CA GLU A 74 10.08 -2.37 14.37
C GLU A 74 9.84 -3.78 14.94
N LEU A 75 8.88 -4.52 14.40
CA LEU A 75 8.63 -5.92 14.79
C LEU A 75 9.87 -6.78 14.55
N GLN A 76 10.51 -6.66 13.39
CA GLN A 76 11.71 -7.42 13.07
C GLN A 76 12.87 -7.11 14.04
N GLN A 77 13.05 -5.83 14.39
CA GLN A 77 14.04 -5.41 15.38
C GLN A 77 13.76 -6.04 16.75
N LEU A 78 12.51 -6.02 17.21
CA LEU A 78 12.11 -6.64 18.49
C LEU A 78 12.31 -8.16 18.49
N TYR A 79 11.98 -8.85 17.40
CA TYR A 79 12.24 -10.29 17.27
C TYR A 79 13.74 -10.61 17.35
N ASN A 80 14.56 -9.82 16.66
CA ASN A 80 16.01 -9.99 16.68
C ASN A 80 16.60 -9.73 18.07
N GLN A 81 16.15 -8.66 18.75
CA GLN A 81 16.56 -8.37 20.13
C GLN A 81 16.17 -9.49 21.09
N LYS A 82 14.92 -9.98 21.01
CA LYS A 82 14.45 -11.11 21.84
C LYS A 82 15.28 -12.37 21.60
N LYS A 83 15.63 -12.66 20.34
CA LYS A 83 16.47 -13.81 19.98
C LYS A 83 17.88 -13.66 20.56
N LYS A 84 18.47 -12.47 20.49
CA LYS A 84 19.80 -12.19 21.06
C LYS A 84 19.82 -12.42 22.57
N ILE A 85 18.84 -11.88 23.30
CA ILE A 85 18.72 -12.06 24.75
C ILE A 85 18.58 -13.54 25.12
N ARG A 86 17.80 -14.32 24.36
CA ARG A 86 17.67 -15.77 24.60
C ARG A 86 18.99 -16.51 24.46
N LEU A 87 19.74 -16.23 23.39
CA LEU A 87 21.04 -16.84 23.15
C LEU A 87 22.06 -16.46 24.23
N GLU A 88 22.02 -15.22 24.73
CA GLU A 88 22.88 -14.78 25.84
C GLU A 88 22.52 -15.53 27.13
N LYS A 89 21.23 -15.67 27.45
CA LYS A 89 20.78 -16.45 28.61
C LYS A 89 21.17 -17.92 28.53
N GLU A 90 20.99 -18.56 27.38
CA GLU A 90 21.38 -19.97 27.19
C GLU A 90 22.88 -20.16 27.40
N LYS A 91 23.72 -19.23 26.93
CA LYS A 91 25.16 -19.27 27.20
C LYS A 91 25.47 -19.14 28.67
N GLU A 92 24.88 -18.15 29.35
CA GLU A 92 25.07 -17.95 30.78
C GLU A 92 24.64 -19.19 31.58
N GLU A 93 23.50 -19.80 31.25
CA GLU A 93 23.03 -21.04 31.87
C GLU A 93 24.05 -22.18 31.70
N THR A 94 24.57 -22.40 30.48
CA THR A 94 25.60 -23.42 30.26
C THR A 94 26.89 -23.15 31.03
N GLU A 95 27.31 -21.88 31.15
CA GLU A 95 28.48 -21.53 31.95
C GLU A 95 28.26 -21.79 33.45
N PHE A 96 27.06 -21.54 33.96
CA PHE A 96 26.70 -21.87 35.33
C PHE A 96 26.67 -23.37 35.57
N GLU A 97 26.08 -24.16 34.66
CA GLU A 97 26.04 -25.62 34.74
C GLU A 97 27.46 -26.22 34.78
N VAL A 98 28.37 -25.76 33.91
CA VAL A 98 29.77 -26.20 33.91
C VAL A 98 30.46 -25.87 35.23
N LYS A 99 30.26 -24.65 35.76
CA LYS A 99 30.82 -24.26 37.08
C LYS A 99 30.28 -25.13 38.21
N ILE A 100 28.98 -25.45 38.21
CA ILE A 100 28.35 -26.32 39.20
C ILE A 100 28.99 -27.72 39.12
N GLN A 101 29.11 -28.31 37.93
CA GLN A 101 29.73 -29.63 37.75
C GLN A 101 31.16 -29.67 38.28
N ILE A 102 32.00 -28.68 37.95
CA ILE A 102 33.39 -28.59 38.44
C ILE A 102 33.42 -28.55 39.98
N LEU A 103 32.52 -27.79 40.60
CA LEU A 103 32.45 -27.68 42.06
C LEU A 103 31.93 -28.97 42.70
N GLU A 104 30.98 -29.66 42.08
CA GLU A 104 30.49 -30.96 42.54
C GLU A 104 31.56 -32.05 42.45
N GLU A 105 32.34 -32.10 41.38
CA GLU A 105 33.47 -33.01 41.23
C GLU A 105 34.55 -32.75 42.28
N LYS A 106 34.91 -31.47 42.49
CA LYS A 106 35.84 -31.08 43.57
C LYS A 106 35.32 -31.51 44.94
N ARG A 107 34.03 -31.30 45.22
CA ARG A 107 33.40 -31.74 46.48
C ARG A 107 33.48 -33.25 46.66
N LYS A 108 33.24 -34.04 45.60
CA LYS A 108 33.37 -35.51 45.65
C LYS A 108 34.80 -35.96 45.92
N SER A 109 35.81 -35.25 45.38
CA SER A 109 37.22 -35.60 45.59
C SER A 109 37.75 -35.30 47.00
N LEU A 110 37.02 -34.49 47.79
CA LEU A 110 37.36 -34.11 49.16
C LEU A 110 36.66 -34.97 50.24
N LEU A 111 35.81 -35.91 49.82
CA LEU A 111 35.09 -36.87 50.68
C LEU A 111 35.66 -38.27 50.44
#